data_AF-A0A6J6UNM9-F1
#
_entry.id   AF-A0A6J6UNM9-F1
#
_cell.length_a   1.000
_cell.length_b   1.000
_cell.length_c   1.000
_cell.angle_alpha   90.00
_cell.angle_beta   90.00
_cell.angle_gamma   90.00
#
_symmetry.space_group_name_H-M   'P 1'
#
loop_
_entity.id
_entity.type
_entity.pdbx_description
1 polymer ?
#
loop_
_entity_poly.entity_id
_entity_poly.type
_entity_poly.pdbx_seq_one_letter_code
_entity_poly.pdbx_strand_id
1 'polypeptide(L)'
;MLNTNEGDTSQGLRRGDIVVFYIGVNEAKNAIVYRDPITRLSLQFSTFQSASNWVFKHTNVGYSLNNLLAIGKASIDENNLAETKLALDTAESFTTDRGATFIPIIQPHVFTKSDPLKYEQAIRAQMNQFPDEIDKVYPRLADLVLSFDNAADARNIFNNLKTSPYFDWCHVDKLGNQKIAEFMSKVIKTFIIEASGS
;
A
#
# COMPACT_ATOMS: atom_id res chain seq x y z
N MET A 1 35.45 -25.60 26.93
CA MET A 1 35.46 -25.62 25.46
C MET A 1 34.07 -26.02 25.00
N LEU A 2 33.23 -25.04 24.71
CA LEU A 2 31.94 -25.25 24.05
C LEU A 2 32.05 -24.55 22.70
N ASN A 3 31.79 -25.33 21.66
CA ASN A 3 31.96 -24.99 20.27
C ASN A 3 30.94 -23.91 19.89
N THR A 4 31.40 -22.68 19.64
CA THR A 4 30.61 -21.62 19.03
C THR A 4 30.56 -21.86 17.53
N ASN A 5 29.57 -22.63 17.09
CA ASN A 5 29.11 -22.64 15.70
C ASN A 5 27.66 -22.17 15.70
N GLU A 6 27.45 -20.91 16.12
CA GLU A 6 26.32 -20.14 15.63
C GLU A 6 26.77 -19.57 14.28
N GLY A 7 26.10 -20.03 13.22
CA GLY A 7 26.34 -19.55 11.87
C GLY A 7 26.22 -18.04 11.82
N ASP A 8 27.27 -17.42 11.28
CA ASP A 8 27.37 -15.99 11.06
C ASP A 8 26.20 -15.47 10.20
N THR A 9 25.21 -14.83 10.82
CA THR A 9 24.12 -14.08 10.16
C THR A 9 24.50 -12.62 9.90
N SER A 10 25.77 -12.32 9.62
CA SER A 10 26.29 -10.96 9.38
C SER A 10 25.92 -10.31 8.03
N GLN A 11 24.73 -10.55 7.48
CA GLN A 11 24.32 -9.83 6.25
C GLN A 11 23.54 -8.55 6.56
N GLY A 12 24.24 -7.55 7.08
CA GLY A 12 23.75 -6.16 7.10
C GLY A 12 23.87 -5.48 5.73
N LEU A 13 23.21 -4.32 5.56
CA LEU A 13 23.38 -3.46 4.37
C LEU A 13 24.84 -3.03 4.23
N ARG A 14 25.38 -3.13 3.02
CA ARG A 14 26.74 -2.71 2.66
C ARG A 14 26.72 -1.46 1.81
N ARG A 15 27.85 -0.75 1.80
CA ARG A 15 28.03 0.40 0.90
C ARG A 15 27.82 -0.02 -0.55
N GLY A 16 27.05 0.78 -1.29
CA GLY A 16 26.69 0.53 -2.68
C GLY A 16 25.52 -0.45 -2.89
N ASP A 17 24.97 -1.07 -1.84
CA ASP A 17 23.70 -1.78 -1.97
C ASP A 17 22.58 -0.79 -2.33
N ILE A 18 21.55 -1.27 -3.03
CA ILE A 18 20.38 -0.48 -3.41
C ILE A 18 19.16 -1.04 -2.69
N VAL A 19 18.46 -0.19 -1.94
CA VAL A 19 17.27 -0.54 -1.17
C VAL A 19 16.06 0.09 -1.83
N VAL A 20 15.16 -0.75 -2.34
CA VAL A 20 13.96 -0.30 -3.05
C VAL A 20 12.73 -0.54 -2.17
N PHE A 21 11.97 0.52 -1.92
CA PHE A 21 10.68 0.44 -1.25
C PHE A 21 9.58 0.65 -2.28
N TYR A 22 8.89 -0.42 -2.66
CA TYR A 22 7.73 -0.36 -3.56
C TYR A 22 6.46 -0.22 -2.72
N ILE A 23 5.93 1.00 -2.63
CA ILE A 23 4.97 1.42 -1.60
C ILE A 23 3.75 2.09 -2.22
N GLY A 24 2.60 2.08 -1.55
CA GLY A 24 1.41 2.80 -2.02
C GLY A 24 0.11 2.11 -1.65
N VAL A 25 -0.04 0.85 -2.09
CA VAL A 25 -1.31 0.12 -2.01
C VAL A 25 -1.68 -0.19 -0.55
N ASN A 26 -0.77 -0.76 0.22
CA ASN A 26 -1.09 -1.13 1.61
C ASN A 26 -1.26 0.11 2.50
N GLU A 27 -0.44 1.13 2.29
CA GLU A 27 -0.43 2.36 3.07
C GLU A 27 -1.70 3.17 2.82
N ALA A 28 -2.13 3.28 1.56
CA ALA A 28 -3.39 3.91 1.22
C ALA A 28 -4.59 3.13 1.77
N LYS A 29 -4.55 1.80 1.74
CA LYS A 29 -5.58 0.96 2.36
C LYS A 29 -5.63 1.14 3.88
N ASN A 30 -4.48 1.16 4.56
CA ASN A 30 -4.40 1.30 6.00
C ASN A 30 -4.86 2.69 6.48
N ALA A 31 -4.58 3.73 5.68
CA ALA A 31 -5.06 5.07 5.94
C ALA A 31 -6.59 5.22 5.77
N ILE A 32 -7.26 4.26 5.14
CA ILE A 32 -8.73 4.24 5.01
C ILE A 32 -9.32 3.34 6.08
N VAL A 33 -9.92 3.96 7.09
CA VAL A 33 -10.62 3.25 8.17
C VAL A 33 -12.10 3.21 7.86
N TYR A 34 -12.68 2.01 7.84
CA TYR A 34 -14.13 1.82 7.86
C TYR A 34 -14.62 1.97 9.29
N ARG A 35 -15.22 3.11 9.62
CA ARG A 35 -15.79 3.32 10.97
C ARG A 35 -17.10 2.56 11.13
N ASP A 36 -17.05 1.44 11.85
CA ASP A 36 -18.23 0.65 12.21
C ASP A 36 -19.16 1.47 13.15
N PRO A 37 -20.45 1.68 12.81
CA PRO A 37 -21.44 2.29 13.70
C PRO A 37 -21.57 1.55 15.04
N ILE A 38 -21.30 0.24 15.06
CA ILE A 38 -21.39 -0.59 16.26
C ILE A 38 -20.33 -0.20 17.29
N THR A 39 -19.12 0.21 16.89
CA THR A 39 -18.09 0.63 17.87
C THR A 39 -18.51 1.88 18.64
N ARG A 40 -19.30 2.76 18.02
CA ARG A 40 -19.83 3.96 18.70
C ARG A 40 -20.98 3.63 19.68
N LEU A 41 -21.83 2.67 19.32
CA LEU A 41 -22.92 2.18 20.17
C LEU A 41 -22.41 1.27 21.30
N SER A 42 -21.38 0.46 21.06
CA SER A 42 -20.76 -0.42 22.07
C SER A 42 -19.95 0.36 23.10
N LEU A 43 -19.36 1.49 22.70
CA LEU A 43 -18.73 2.43 23.64
C LEU A 43 -19.76 3.20 24.47
N GLN A 44 -21.00 3.37 23.97
CA GLN A 44 -22.08 4.05 24.71
C GLN A 44 -22.90 3.10 25.61
N PHE A 45 -22.98 1.80 25.32
CA PHE A 45 -23.78 0.84 26.08
C PHE A 45 -23.05 -0.50 26.25
N SER A 46 -22.25 -0.60 27.31
CA SER A 46 -21.44 -1.79 27.67
C SER A 46 -22.27 -3.06 27.97
N THR A 47 -23.60 -2.95 28.07
CA THR A 47 -24.52 -4.05 28.38
C THR A 47 -25.16 -4.72 27.14
N PHE A 48 -24.92 -4.23 25.92
CA PHE A 48 -25.54 -4.77 24.70
C PHE A 48 -24.75 -5.93 24.05
N GLN A 49 -23.57 -6.24 24.58
CA GLN A 49 -22.60 -7.17 23.98
C GLN A 49 -23.04 -8.65 24.06
N SER A 50 -23.94 -8.98 24.98
CA SER A 50 -24.39 -10.37 25.21
C SER A 50 -25.58 -10.76 24.32
N ALA A 51 -26.47 -9.81 23.98
CA ALA A 51 -27.66 -10.07 23.19
C ALA A 51 -27.37 -10.07 21.68
N SER A 52 -26.47 -9.18 21.24
CA SER A 52 -26.13 -9.03 19.82
C SER A 52 -25.41 -10.26 19.27
N ASN A 53 -24.44 -10.80 20.00
CA ASN A 53 -23.67 -11.97 19.58
C ASN A 53 -24.50 -13.24 19.38
N TRP A 54 -25.63 -13.39 20.08
CA TRP A 54 -26.53 -14.53 19.89
C TRP A 54 -27.35 -14.41 18.60
N VAL A 55 -27.91 -13.23 18.34
CA VAL A 55 -28.70 -12.93 17.13
C VAL A 55 -27.84 -12.96 15.86
N PHE A 56 -26.62 -12.42 15.93
CA PHE A 56 -25.67 -12.39 14.82
C PHE A 56 -25.13 -13.78 14.43
N LYS A 57 -25.05 -14.72 15.37
CA LYS A 57 -24.60 -16.10 15.09
C LYS A 57 -25.69 -17.04 14.56
N HIS A 58 -26.96 -16.78 14.86
CA HIS A 58 -28.02 -17.79 14.69
C HIS A 58 -29.07 -17.46 13.61
N THR A 59 -28.94 -16.36 12.87
CA THR A 59 -29.92 -15.99 11.84
C THR A 59 -29.27 -15.46 10.57
N ASN A 60 -29.82 -15.83 9.40
CA ASN A 60 -29.46 -15.22 8.09
C ASN A 60 -29.76 -13.71 8.03
N VAL A 61 -30.53 -13.19 8.99
CA VAL A 61 -30.75 -11.76 9.20
C VAL A 61 -29.50 -11.08 9.72
N GLY A 62 -28.70 -11.75 10.57
CA GLY A 62 -27.45 -11.21 11.12
C GLY A 62 -26.41 -10.88 10.04
N TYR A 63 -26.34 -11.68 8.98
CA TYR A 63 -25.42 -11.43 7.86
C TYR A 63 -25.86 -10.23 7.00
N SER A 64 -27.17 -10.13 6.72
CA SER A 64 -27.75 -8.97 6.01
C SER A 64 -27.68 -7.70 6.85
N LEU A 65 -27.85 -7.79 8.16
CA LEU A 65 -27.73 -6.66 9.09
C LEU A 65 -26.27 -6.22 9.22
N ASN A 66 -25.31 -7.16 9.26
CA ASN A 66 -23.89 -6.84 9.27
C ASN A 66 -23.46 -6.16 7.96
N ASN A 67 -23.99 -6.57 6.80
CA ASN A 67 -23.76 -5.88 5.53
C ASN A 67 -24.47 -4.52 5.43
N LEU A 68 -25.63 -4.35 6.06
CA LEU A 68 -26.35 -3.06 6.17
C LEU A 68 -25.70 -2.10 7.18
N LEU A 69 -25.02 -2.63 8.20
CA LEU A 69 -24.38 -1.86 9.28
C LEU A 69 -22.88 -1.63 9.05
N ALA A 70 -22.20 -2.47 8.25
CA ALA A 70 -20.84 -2.24 7.76
C ALA A 70 -20.74 -1.09 6.74
N ILE A 71 -21.85 -0.38 6.47
CA ILE A 71 -21.87 0.93 5.79
C ILE A 71 -21.38 2.01 6.76
N GLY A 72 -20.18 1.82 7.31
CA GLY A 72 -19.41 2.89 7.90
C GLY A 72 -18.92 3.80 6.79
N LYS A 73 -19.09 5.13 6.93
CA LYS A 73 -18.40 6.05 6.02
C LYS A 73 -16.90 5.80 6.15
N ALA A 74 -16.26 5.47 5.04
CA ALA A 74 -14.82 5.39 4.99
C ALA A 74 -14.25 6.76 5.39
N SER A 75 -13.28 6.77 6.30
CA SER A 75 -12.64 8.00 6.80
C SER A 75 -11.13 7.86 6.74
N ILE A 76 -10.46 8.96 6.42
CA ILE A 76 -9.01 9.03 6.39
C ILE A 76 -8.48 9.12 7.83
N ASP A 77 -7.52 8.27 8.18
CA ASP A 77 -6.76 8.33 9.42
C ASP A 77 -5.39 8.97 9.15
N GLU A 78 -5.26 10.22 9.59
CA GLU A 78 -4.06 11.06 9.43
C GLU A 78 -2.83 10.47 10.13
N ASN A 79 -3.02 9.65 11.18
CA ASN A 79 -1.90 9.04 11.89
C ASN A 79 -1.16 8.04 11.01
N ASN A 80 -1.87 7.30 10.14
CA ASN A 80 -1.25 6.32 9.24
C ASN A 80 -0.31 6.98 8.22
N LEU A 81 -0.64 8.18 7.72
CA LEU A 81 0.26 8.92 6.82
C LEU A 81 1.51 9.40 7.55
N ALA A 82 1.37 9.86 8.79
CA ALA A 82 2.51 10.26 9.63
C ALA A 82 3.41 9.07 9.98
N GLU A 83 2.83 7.91 10.31
CA GLU A 83 3.57 6.67 10.55
C GLU A 83 4.30 6.18 9.29
N THR A 84 3.65 6.26 8.13
CA THR A 84 4.28 5.95 6.83
C THR A 84 5.48 6.86 6.58
N LYS A 85 5.35 8.16 6.85
CA LYS A 85 6.45 9.11 6.74
C LYS A 85 7.62 8.71 7.65
N LEU A 86 7.33 8.47 8.93
CA LEU A 86 8.35 8.10 9.91
C LEU A 86 9.10 6.83 9.51
N ALA A 87 8.39 5.83 8.99
CA ALA A 87 8.98 4.59 8.51
C ALA A 87 9.91 4.82 7.30
N LEU A 88 9.51 5.67 6.35
CA LEU A 88 10.32 6.00 5.19
C LEU A 88 11.54 6.85 5.57
N ASP A 89 11.40 7.86 6.43
CA ASP A 89 12.52 8.66 6.95
C ASP A 89 13.54 7.75 7.67
N THR A 90 13.04 6.80 8.47
CA THR A 90 13.90 5.84 9.18
C THR A 90 14.63 4.91 8.21
N ALA A 91 13.95 4.42 7.18
CA ALA A 91 14.55 3.56 6.17
C ALA A 91 15.60 4.30 5.33
N GLU A 92 15.33 5.55 4.95
CA GLU A 92 16.27 6.42 4.25
C GLU A 92 17.53 6.66 5.09
N SER A 93 17.39 7.11 6.35
CA SER A 93 18.52 7.34 7.25
C SER A 93 19.33 6.07 7.47
N PHE A 94 18.67 4.93 7.73
CA PHE A 94 19.36 3.65 7.93
C PHE A 94 20.18 3.22 6.70
N THR A 95 19.67 3.49 5.51
CA THR A 95 20.29 3.13 4.23
C THR A 95 21.45 4.06 3.90
N THR A 96 21.23 5.38 4.01
CA THR A 96 22.22 6.41 3.67
C THR A 96 23.40 6.41 4.63
N ASP A 97 23.18 6.18 5.93
CA ASP A 97 24.24 6.05 6.94
C ASP A 97 25.23 4.90 6.64
N ARG A 98 24.81 3.91 5.83
CA ARG A 98 25.64 2.77 5.41
C ARG A 98 26.24 2.96 4.02
N GLY A 99 26.04 4.12 3.41
CA GLY A 99 26.47 4.42 2.04
C GLY A 99 25.75 3.56 0.99
N ALA A 100 24.56 3.07 1.30
CA ALA A 100 23.65 2.44 0.35
C ALA A 100 22.69 3.50 -0.24
N THR A 101 22.03 3.16 -1.35
CA THR A 101 21.07 4.06 -2.00
C THR A 101 19.65 3.66 -1.63
N PHE A 102 18.89 4.62 -1.10
CA PHE A 102 17.46 4.46 -0.84
C PHE A 102 16.64 4.94 -2.05
N ILE A 103 15.70 4.10 -2.51
CA ILE A 103 14.83 4.40 -3.66
C ILE A 103 13.39 4.06 -3.30
N PRO A 104 12.58 5.05 -2.89
CA PRO A 104 11.16 4.85 -2.70
C PRO A 104 10.41 4.97 -4.03
N ILE A 105 9.49 4.05 -4.30
CA ILE A 105 8.73 3.97 -5.54
C ILE A 105 7.24 3.90 -5.21
N ILE A 106 6.48 4.92 -5.64
CA ILE A 106 5.02 4.90 -5.50
C ILE A 106 4.40 3.95 -6.55
N GLN A 107 3.61 2.99 -6.08
CA GLN A 107 2.99 1.92 -6.87
C GLN A 107 1.90 2.45 -7.82
N PRO A 108 1.58 1.72 -8.91
CA PRO A 108 0.31 1.87 -9.60
C PRO A 108 -0.78 1.05 -8.91
N HIS A 109 -2.02 1.51 -9.02
CA HIS A 109 -3.22 0.73 -8.69
C HIS A 109 -4.29 0.98 -9.75
N VAL A 110 -5.38 0.22 -9.72
CA VAL A 110 -6.40 0.22 -10.78
C VAL A 110 -6.98 1.62 -11.08
N PHE A 111 -6.94 2.54 -10.11
CA PHE A 111 -7.45 3.91 -10.25
C PHE A 111 -6.38 4.95 -10.62
N THR A 112 -5.09 4.57 -10.71
CA THR A 112 -4.03 5.51 -11.18
C THR A 112 -3.95 5.60 -12.69
N LYS A 113 -4.59 4.68 -13.41
CA LYS A 113 -4.58 4.69 -14.87
C LYS A 113 -5.36 5.89 -15.39
N SER A 114 -4.72 6.70 -16.23
CA SER A 114 -5.30 7.96 -16.74
C SER A 114 -6.53 7.77 -17.64
N ASP A 115 -6.57 6.66 -18.38
CA ASP A 115 -7.68 6.28 -19.28
C ASP A 115 -8.17 4.87 -18.91
N PRO A 116 -9.11 4.76 -17.95
CA PRO A 116 -9.56 3.47 -17.44
C PRO A 116 -10.45 2.75 -18.47
N LEU A 117 -10.11 1.50 -18.75
CA LEU A 117 -10.90 0.56 -19.54
C LEU A 117 -12.19 0.18 -18.82
N LYS A 118 -13.16 -0.39 -19.56
CA LYS A 118 -14.45 -0.86 -19.01
C LYS A 118 -14.30 -1.77 -17.79
N TYR A 119 -13.26 -2.60 -17.78
CA TYR A 119 -12.99 -3.50 -16.66
C TYR A 119 -12.58 -2.74 -15.38
N GLU A 120 -11.69 -1.76 -15.50
CA GLU A 120 -11.22 -0.92 -14.38
C GLU A 120 -12.37 -0.06 -13.83
N GLN A 121 -13.22 0.47 -14.73
CA GLN A 121 -14.45 1.17 -14.36
C GLN A 121 -15.42 0.26 -13.59
N ALA A 122 -15.54 -1.02 -14.00
CA ALA A 122 -16.38 -1.99 -13.31
C ALA A 122 -15.85 -2.33 -11.91
N ILE A 123 -14.53 -2.50 -11.76
CA ILE A 123 -13.91 -2.64 -10.43
C ILE A 123 -14.25 -1.44 -9.56
N ARG A 124 -14.07 -0.22 -10.08
CA ARG A 124 -14.39 1.01 -9.34
C ARG A 124 -15.84 1.05 -8.86
N ALA A 125 -16.79 0.73 -9.75
CA ALA A 125 -18.21 0.73 -9.41
C ALA A 125 -18.59 -0.31 -8.34
N GLN A 126 -17.86 -1.42 -8.24
CA GLN A 126 -18.11 -2.48 -7.25
C GLN A 126 -17.54 -2.17 -5.86
N MET A 127 -16.60 -1.22 -5.74
CA MET A 127 -15.87 -0.95 -4.49
C MET A 127 -16.52 0.11 -3.59
N ASN A 128 -17.78 0.48 -3.84
CA ASN A 128 -18.54 1.46 -3.05
C ASN A 128 -17.76 2.77 -2.80
N GLN A 129 -17.62 3.23 -1.56
CA GLN A 129 -16.95 4.49 -1.19
C GLN A 129 -15.41 4.39 -1.17
N PHE A 130 -14.83 3.18 -1.30
CA PHE A 130 -13.39 2.99 -1.22
C PHE A 130 -12.60 3.78 -2.27
N PRO A 131 -13.01 3.83 -3.57
CA PRO A 131 -12.28 4.59 -4.58
C PRO A 131 -12.24 6.09 -4.27
N ASP A 132 -13.32 6.65 -3.71
CA ASP A 132 -13.39 8.08 -3.40
C ASP A 132 -12.47 8.47 -2.25
N GLU A 133 -12.24 7.58 -1.28
CA GLU A 133 -11.24 7.82 -0.23
C GLU A 133 -9.82 7.56 -0.73
N ILE A 134 -9.61 6.55 -1.57
CA ILE A 134 -8.31 6.33 -2.24
C ILE A 134 -7.91 7.57 -3.04
N ASP A 135 -8.83 8.16 -3.81
CA ASP A 135 -8.56 9.36 -4.60
C ASP A 135 -8.15 10.57 -3.75
N LYS A 136 -8.50 10.60 -2.46
CA LYS A 136 -8.08 11.66 -1.52
C LYS A 136 -6.74 11.33 -0.86
N VAL A 137 -6.53 10.08 -0.49
CA VAL A 137 -5.33 9.65 0.27
C VAL A 137 -4.13 9.46 -0.65
N TYR A 138 -4.33 8.82 -1.81
CA TYR A 138 -3.23 8.40 -2.67
C TYR A 138 -2.39 9.56 -3.22
N PRO A 139 -2.97 10.71 -3.62
CA PRO A 139 -2.16 11.87 -4.00
C PRO A 139 -1.26 12.36 -2.88
N ARG A 140 -1.76 12.37 -1.63
CA ARG A 140 -0.99 12.81 -0.46
C ARG A 140 0.14 11.84 -0.14
N LEU A 141 -0.12 10.54 -0.27
CA LEU A 141 0.90 9.51 -0.16
C LEU A 141 1.94 9.62 -1.27
N ALA A 142 1.52 9.90 -2.50
CA ALA A 142 2.42 10.12 -3.61
C ALA A 142 3.30 11.35 -3.39
N ASP A 143 2.74 12.47 -2.92
CA ASP A 143 3.51 13.68 -2.59
C ASP A 143 4.57 13.40 -1.52
N LEU A 144 4.22 12.61 -0.50
CA LEU A 144 5.14 12.15 0.55
C LEU A 144 6.25 11.27 -0.03
N VAL A 145 5.91 10.26 -0.84
CA VAL A 145 6.90 9.34 -1.41
C VAL A 145 7.82 10.05 -2.40
N LEU A 146 7.28 10.97 -3.18
CA LEU A 146 8.01 11.71 -4.21
C LEU A 146 8.84 12.88 -3.65
N SER A 147 8.74 13.18 -2.35
CA SER A 147 9.59 14.20 -1.72
C SER A 147 11.02 13.72 -1.40
N PHE A 148 11.30 12.43 -1.54
CA PHE A 148 12.62 11.84 -1.27
C PHE A 148 13.55 12.00 -2.49
N ASP A 149 14.83 12.24 -2.22
CA ASP A 149 15.88 12.20 -3.24
C ASP A 149 15.94 10.77 -3.82
N ASN A 150 15.89 10.61 -5.14
CA ASN A 150 15.81 9.31 -5.85
C ASN A 150 14.42 8.64 -5.91
N ALA A 151 13.35 9.31 -5.48
CA ALA A 151 12.01 8.74 -5.62
C ALA A 151 11.61 8.51 -7.09
N ALA A 152 10.79 7.49 -7.34
CA ALA A 152 10.26 7.19 -8.66
C ALA A 152 8.74 6.98 -8.67
N ASP A 153 8.10 7.40 -9.76
CA ASP A 153 6.65 7.32 -9.92
C ASP A 153 6.23 6.20 -10.89
N ALA A 154 5.69 5.11 -10.34
CA ALA A 154 5.17 4.01 -11.14
C ALA A 154 3.67 4.13 -11.45
N ARG A 155 2.96 5.17 -10.98
CA ARG A 155 1.48 5.27 -11.09
C ARG A 155 0.96 5.15 -12.53
N ASN A 156 1.75 5.60 -13.50
CA ASN A 156 1.37 5.69 -14.90
C ASN A 156 1.90 4.56 -15.79
N ILE A 157 2.59 3.55 -15.23
CA ILE A 157 3.30 2.53 -16.05
C ILE A 157 2.37 1.67 -16.92
N PHE A 158 1.07 1.66 -16.61
CA PHE A 158 0.07 0.90 -17.36
C PHE A 158 -0.79 1.75 -18.30
N ASN A 159 -0.58 3.07 -18.40
CA ASN A 159 -1.46 3.94 -19.20
C ASN A 159 -1.54 3.52 -20.67
N ASN A 160 -0.45 3.01 -21.23
CA ASN A 160 -0.38 2.61 -22.64
C ASN A 160 -0.89 1.19 -22.92
N LEU A 161 -1.31 0.43 -21.90
CA LEU A 161 -1.82 -0.93 -22.10
C LEU A 161 -3.25 -0.91 -22.63
N LYS A 162 -3.48 -1.64 -23.73
CA LYS A 162 -4.79 -1.80 -24.39
C LYS A 162 -5.72 -2.78 -23.66
N THR A 163 -5.14 -3.62 -22.80
CA THR A 163 -5.86 -4.55 -21.93
C THR A 163 -5.55 -4.19 -20.48
N SER A 164 -6.50 -4.44 -19.58
CA SER A 164 -6.25 -4.20 -18.17
C SER A 164 -5.28 -5.27 -17.65
N PRO A 165 -4.17 -4.89 -17.01
CA PRO A 165 -3.30 -5.85 -16.35
C PRO A 165 -3.86 -6.27 -14.99
N TYR A 166 -4.93 -5.65 -14.50
CA TYR A 166 -5.41 -5.85 -13.13
C TYR A 166 -6.35 -7.06 -12.99
N PHE A 167 -6.25 -7.77 -11.86
CA PHE A 167 -7.24 -8.77 -11.43
C PHE A 167 -8.22 -8.21 -10.40
N ASP A 168 -7.74 -7.27 -9.59
CA ASP A 168 -8.51 -6.51 -8.63
C ASP A 168 -7.92 -5.10 -8.54
N TRP A 169 -8.12 -4.41 -7.43
CA TRP A 169 -7.66 -3.04 -7.30
C TRP A 169 -6.14 -2.83 -7.32
N CYS A 170 -5.32 -3.87 -7.07
CA CYS A 170 -3.86 -3.73 -7.01
C CYS A 170 -3.05 -4.92 -7.55
N HIS A 171 -3.62 -6.13 -7.59
CA HIS A 171 -2.95 -7.31 -8.12
C HIS A 171 -2.99 -7.31 -9.64
N VAL A 172 -1.87 -7.70 -10.26
CA VAL A 172 -1.71 -7.68 -11.72
C VAL A 172 -1.33 -9.03 -12.31
N ASP A 173 -1.62 -9.20 -13.58
CA ASP A 173 -1.30 -10.35 -14.39
C ASP A 173 0.19 -10.42 -14.78
N LYS A 174 0.53 -11.38 -15.64
CA LYS A 174 1.90 -11.55 -16.14
C LYS A 174 2.42 -10.31 -16.88
N LEU A 175 1.57 -9.65 -17.69
CA LEU A 175 1.95 -8.46 -18.44
C LEU A 175 2.19 -7.27 -17.50
N GLY A 176 1.33 -7.08 -16.50
CA GLY A 176 1.52 -6.06 -15.46
C GLY A 176 2.82 -6.28 -14.68
N ASN A 177 3.08 -7.52 -14.24
CA ASN A 177 4.34 -7.86 -13.56
C ASN A 177 5.58 -7.59 -14.44
N GLN A 178 5.49 -7.89 -15.74
CA GLN A 178 6.56 -7.56 -16.68
C GLN A 178 6.79 -6.04 -16.75
N LYS A 179 5.72 -5.24 -16.85
CA LYS A 179 5.82 -3.77 -16.89
C LYS A 179 6.39 -3.17 -15.59
N ILE A 180 6.04 -3.72 -14.44
CA ILE A 180 6.65 -3.34 -13.15
C ILE A 180 8.16 -3.65 -13.16
N ALA A 181 8.55 -4.84 -13.60
CA ALA A 181 9.95 -5.24 -13.66
C ALA A 181 10.77 -4.38 -14.64
N GLU A 182 10.22 -4.07 -15.82
CA GLU A 182 10.82 -3.15 -16.79
C GLU A 182 11.06 -1.77 -16.17
N PHE A 183 10.05 -1.24 -15.46
CA PHE A 183 10.15 0.05 -14.78
C PHE A 183 11.21 0.03 -13.66
N MET A 184 11.17 -0.96 -12.77
CA MET A 184 12.13 -1.10 -11.67
C MET A 184 13.56 -1.24 -12.20
N SER A 185 13.76 -2.04 -13.24
CA SER A 185 15.09 -2.19 -13.87
C SER A 185 15.60 -0.86 -14.42
N LYS A 186 14.74 -0.06 -15.05
CA LYS A 186 15.11 1.27 -15.56
C LYS A 186 15.53 2.21 -14.42
N VAL A 187 14.76 2.24 -13.32
CA VAL A 187 15.05 3.08 -12.15
C VAL A 187 16.35 2.66 -11.47
N ILE A 188 16.55 1.36 -11.21
CA ILE A 188 17.72 0.87 -10.46
C ILE A 188 19.01 1.03 -11.28
N LYS A 189 18.95 0.88 -12.61
CA LYS A 189 20.14 0.94 -13.48
C LYS A 189 20.88 2.27 -13.43
N THR A 190 20.20 3.39 -13.17
CA THR A 190 20.86 4.70 -13.07
C THR A 190 21.88 4.72 -11.94
N PHE A 191 21.57 4.07 -10.83
CA PHE A 191 22.42 4.03 -9.63
C PHE A 191 23.55 2.99 -9.71
N ILE A 192 23.37 1.93 -10.50
CA ILE A 192 24.44 0.93 -10.73
C ILE A 192 25.55 1.53 -11.60
N ILE A 193 25.20 2.31 -12.62
CA ILE A 193 26.17 2.90 -13.56
C ILE A 193 27.00 3.98 -12.87
N GLU A 194 26.38 4.81 -12.03
CA GLU A 194 27.07 5.86 -11.25
C GLU A 194 28.09 5.27 -10.28
N ALA A 195 27.76 4.16 -9.60
CA ALA A 195 28.69 3.46 -8.70
C ALA A 195 29.90 2.82 -9.41
N SER A 196 29.84 2.65 -10.74
CA SER A 196 30.91 2.03 -11.54
C SER A 196 31.92 3.04 -12.09
N GLY A 197 31.62 4.34 -11.98
CA GLY A 197 32.43 5.44 -12.53
C GLY A 197 33.19 6.26 -11.48
N SER A 198 33.08 5.93 -10.20
CA SER A 198 33.71 6.60 -9.04
C SER A 198 34.76 5.72 -8.37
#